data_AF-A0A068VDI1-F1
#
_entry.id   AF-A0A068VDI1-F1
#
_cell.length_a   1.000
_cell.length_b   1.000
_cell.length_c   1.000
_cell.angle_alpha   90.00
_cell.angle_beta   90.00
_cell.angle_gamma   90.00
#
_symmetry.space_group_name_H-M   'P 1'
#
loop_
_entity.id
_entity.type
_entity.pdbx_description
1 polymer ?
#
loop_
_entity_poly.entity_id
_entity_poly.type
_entity_poly.pdbx_seq_one_letter_code
_entity_poly.pdbx_strand_id
1 'polypeptide(L)'
;MKSIENLTILCHPVIVINTSEGSGPWLNSTNRHIGRQHWEFDHQAGTPEQRAQAELVRQDFKKNRFQRKQSSDLLMRMQVMALYITRTLNTVLSSEHQKEIVRYIYNHQNEDGGWGLHIEGHSSMFGSILSNIALRLLGEGPEDGEDRAMARGRGWILDRGGAVATPSWGKFWLSVLGVYDWAGCNPLPPENELYVQPYHQADWNNTRNTIAKEDLYFPHPLVQDMLWGFLYHYVEPIMTQWPFSILRKKALEKAMEHVHYEDENSRYICIGVAEKVLCLLACWVEDPHSEAFKCHLARLPDYLWVAEDGMKMQTFGSQAWEAALSIQAILSSNLAEEYGPMLKKAHDFIKASQVRDNPSGNFMKMHRHISKGCWTFSTQDHGWQASDCTAEGLKAALLLAQMPLELVGDKIEAGHLYDAVNVILSLQVCANTNK
;
A
#
# COMPACT_ATOMS: atom_id res chain seq x y z
N MET A 1 -22.22 -12.04 3.12
CA MET A 1 -22.66 -11.45 1.84
C MET A 1 -23.52 -10.20 1.98
N LYS A 2 -24.45 -10.09 2.95
CA LYS A 2 -25.10 -8.79 3.28
C LYS A 2 -24.14 -7.66 3.73
N SER A 3 -22.85 -7.91 3.95
CA SER A 3 -21.87 -6.88 4.31
C SER A 3 -21.28 -6.15 3.10
N ILE A 4 -21.13 -6.82 1.94
CA ILE A 4 -20.48 -6.26 0.75
C ILE A 4 -21.46 -5.39 -0.04
N GLU A 5 -22.71 -5.85 -0.24
CA GLU A 5 -23.76 -5.02 -0.87
C GLU A 5 -24.12 -3.80 -0.01
N ASN A 6 -24.01 -3.90 1.32
CA ASN A 6 -24.21 -2.73 2.18
C ASN A 6 -23.03 -1.75 2.09
N LEU A 7 -21.77 -2.21 2.05
CA LEU A 7 -20.60 -1.32 1.91
C LEU A 7 -20.62 -0.49 0.62
N THR A 8 -21.07 -1.06 -0.50
CA THR A 8 -21.18 -0.32 -1.77
C THR A 8 -22.30 0.73 -1.75
N ILE A 9 -23.35 0.56 -0.93
CA ILE A 9 -24.46 1.51 -0.80
C ILE A 9 -24.13 2.65 0.18
N LEU A 10 -23.22 2.44 1.14
CA LEU A 10 -23.01 3.32 2.30
C LEU A 10 -22.14 4.55 2.02
N CYS A 11 -21.33 4.53 0.97
CA CYS A 11 -20.44 5.64 0.61
C CYS A 11 -20.70 6.20 -0.81
N HIS A 12 -21.52 5.51 -1.61
CA HIS A 12 -21.80 5.85 -2.99
C HIS A 12 -22.27 7.30 -3.27
N PRO A 13 -23.04 7.97 -2.39
CA PRO A 13 -23.56 9.28 -2.75
C PRO A 13 -22.54 10.40 -2.67
N VAL A 14 -21.26 10.14 -2.37
CA VAL A 14 -20.21 11.16 -2.51
C VAL A 14 -18.99 10.65 -3.28
N ILE A 15 -19.12 9.49 -3.94
CA ILE A 15 -17.98 8.80 -4.53
C ILE A 15 -18.41 8.02 -5.78
N VAL A 16 -17.61 8.18 -6.83
CA VAL A 16 -17.77 7.48 -8.10
C VAL A 16 -16.67 6.43 -8.20
N ILE A 17 -17.07 5.15 -8.34
CA ILE A 17 -16.15 4.08 -8.72
C ILE A 17 -16.07 4.09 -10.24
N ASN A 18 -14.91 4.43 -10.77
CA ASN A 18 -14.68 4.37 -12.20
C ASN A 18 -13.92 3.07 -12.52
N THR A 19 -14.56 2.20 -13.29
CA THR A 19 -13.87 1.13 -14.01
C THR A 19 -13.14 1.78 -15.18
N SER A 20 -11.83 1.89 -15.08
CA SER A 20 -11.08 2.65 -16.08
C SER A 20 -11.04 1.92 -17.42
N GLU A 21 -11.57 2.54 -18.47
CA GLU A 21 -11.03 2.41 -19.83
C GLU A 21 -9.86 3.42 -19.92
N GLY A 22 -8.66 3.01 -19.54
CA GLY A 22 -7.52 3.93 -19.43
C GLY A 22 -7.07 4.49 -20.79
N SER A 23 -7.29 5.77 -21.04
CA SER A 23 -6.74 6.52 -22.20
C SER A 23 -5.58 7.45 -21.81
N GLY A 24 -5.14 7.42 -20.54
CA GLY A 24 -4.01 8.20 -20.08
C GLY A 24 -2.74 7.77 -20.83
N PRO A 25 -1.94 8.72 -21.38
CA PRO A 25 -0.79 8.38 -22.22
C PRO A 25 0.30 7.58 -21.49
N TRP A 26 0.27 7.55 -20.15
CA TRP A 26 1.24 6.87 -19.29
C TRP A 26 0.68 5.61 -18.61
N LEU A 27 -0.54 5.18 -18.98
CA LEU A 27 -1.15 3.95 -18.48
C LEU A 27 -1.01 2.84 -19.53
N ASN A 28 -0.56 1.66 -19.09
CA ASN A 28 -0.42 0.49 -19.95
C ASN A 28 -1.02 -0.75 -19.27
N SER A 29 -1.86 -1.53 -19.97
CA SER A 29 -2.44 -2.79 -19.46
C SER A 29 -2.30 -3.99 -20.40
N THR A 30 -2.17 -5.21 -19.83
CA THR A 30 -2.20 -6.49 -20.58
C THR A 30 -3.63 -6.92 -20.93
N ASN A 31 -4.64 -6.52 -20.14
CA ASN A 31 -6.04 -6.96 -20.31
C ASN A 31 -7.03 -5.80 -20.48
N ARG A 32 -6.60 -4.67 -21.04
CA ARG A 32 -7.48 -3.48 -21.21
C ARG A 32 -8.05 -2.99 -19.87
N HIS A 33 -7.22 -3.03 -18.83
CA HIS A 33 -7.53 -2.58 -17.47
C HIS A 33 -8.67 -3.33 -16.77
N ILE A 34 -8.97 -4.56 -17.21
CA ILE A 34 -9.98 -5.38 -16.52
C ILE A 34 -9.55 -5.62 -15.08
N GLY A 35 -10.43 -5.24 -14.14
CA GLY A 35 -10.20 -5.33 -12.69
C GLY A 35 -9.58 -4.08 -12.07
N ARG A 36 -9.05 -3.15 -12.88
CA ARG A 36 -8.58 -1.86 -12.37
C ARG A 36 -9.77 -0.98 -12.00
N GLN A 37 -9.71 -0.43 -10.81
CA GLN A 37 -10.71 0.49 -10.27
C GLN A 37 -9.98 1.63 -9.60
N HIS A 38 -10.51 2.84 -9.74
CA HIS A 38 -10.09 3.97 -8.93
C HIS A 38 -11.33 4.70 -8.40
N TRP A 39 -11.14 5.34 -7.26
CA TRP A 39 -12.18 6.06 -6.57
C TRP A 39 -11.99 7.55 -6.79
N GLU A 40 -13.06 8.21 -7.21
CA GLU A 40 -13.11 9.66 -7.33
C GLU A 40 -14.10 10.21 -6.31
N PHE A 41 -13.63 11.10 -5.45
CA PHE A 41 -14.51 11.75 -4.50
C PHE A 41 -15.24 12.94 -5.14
N ASP A 42 -16.56 12.94 -5.05
CA ASP A 42 -17.43 14.03 -5.47
C ASP A 42 -18.44 14.37 -4.36
N HIS A 43 -18.23 15.50 -3.69
CA HIS A 43 -19.09 15.95 -2.59
C HIS A 43 -20.56 16.23 -3.00
N GLN A 44 -20.83 16.38 -4.29
CA GLN A 44 -22.15 16.68 -4.83
C GLN A 44 -22.86 15.46 -5.42
N ALA A 45 -22.21 14.30 -5.46
CA ALA A 45 -22.84 13.09 -5.96
C ALA A 45 -24.12 12.74 -5.14
N GLY A 46 -24.93 11.84 -5.70
CA GLY A 46 -26.16 11.35 -5.06
C GLY A 46 -27.25 12.41 -4.81
N THR A 47 -28.34 11.99 -4.18
CA THR A 47 -29.43 12.88 -3.73
C THR A 47 -29.10 13.49 -2.35
N PRO A 48 -29.75 14.59 -1.95
CA PRO A 48 -29.60 15.15 -0.60
C PRO A 48 -29.82 14.13 0.52
N GLU A 49 -30.80 13.23 0.37
CA GLU A 49 -31.10 12.17 1.33
C GLU A 49 -29.97 11.15 1.42
N GLN A 50 -29.40 10.75 0.28
CA GLN A 50 -28.28 9.82 0.28
C GLN A 50 -27.03 10.45 0.91
N ARG A 51 -26.74 11.73 0.63
CA ARG A 51 -25.65 12.46 1.31
C ARG A 51 -25.87 12.57 2.81
N ALA A 52 -27.10 12.84 3.25
CA ALA A 52 -27.43 12.85 4.69
C ALA A 52 -27.23 11.46 5.33
N GLN A 53 -27.60 10.39 4.63
CA GLN A 53 -27.38 9.02 5.08
C GLN A 53 -25.88 8.70 5.21
N ALA A 54 -25.06 9.10 4.24
CA ALA A 54 -23.61 8.91 4.32
C ALA A 54 -23.04 9.59 5.58
N GLU A 55 -23.45 10.83 5.88
CA GLU A 55 -22.98 11.55 7.06
C GLU A 55 -23.41 10.89 8.39
N LEU A 56 -24.63 10.36 8.46
CA LEU A 56 -25.08 9.58 9.62
C LEU A 56 -24.20 8.36 9.87
N VAL A 57 -23.85 7.63 8.82
CA VAL A 57 -22.99 6.43 8.93
C VAL A 57 -21.61 6.81 9.42
N ARG A 58 -21.04 7.92 8.93
CA ARG A 58 -19.73 8.39 9.38
C ARG A 58 -19.73 8.80 10.86
N GLN A 59 -20.81 9.44 11.32
CA GLN A 59 -20.98 9.77 12.74
C GLN A 59 -21.13 8.51 13.60
N ASP A 60 -21.89 7.52 13.12
CA ASP A 60 -22.04 6.23 13.80
C ASP A 60 -20.71 5.46 13.88
N PHE A 61 -19.94 5.42 12.78
CA PHE A 61 -18.59 4.88 12.78
C PHE A 61 -17.73 5.57 13.83
N LYS A 62 -17.69 6.91 13.82
CA LYS A 62 -16.90 7.67 14.79
C LYS A 62 -17.30 7.31 16.22
N LYS A 63 -18.59 7.17 16.52
CA LYS A 63 -19.07 6.80 17.86
C LYS A 63 -18.69 5.37 18.28
N ASN A 64 -18.69 4.43 17.33
CA ASN A 64 -18.52 3.00 17.59
C ASN A 64 -17.12 2.45 17.26
N ARG A 65 -16.20 3.30 16.78
CA ARG A 65 -14.87 2.90 16.27
C ARG A 65 -14.01 2.07 17.22
N PHE A 66 -14.17 2.25 18.53
CA PHE A 66 -13.45 1.45 19.53
C PHE A 66 -14.15 0.14 19.92
N GLN A 67 -15.43 -0.02 19.55
CA GLN A 67 -16.20 -1.25 19.77
C GLN A 67 -16.03 -2.23 18.61
N ARG A 68 -15.94 -1.71 17.39
CA ARG A 68 -15.73 -2.49 16.16
C ARG A 68 -14.51 -1.97 15.44
N LYS A 69 -13.40 -2.64 15.66
CA LYS A 69 -12.17 -2.40 14.94
C LYS A 69 -12.30 -3.09 13.59
N GLN A 70 -12.22 -2.32 12.51
CA GLN A 70 -12.05 -2.85 11.16
C GLN A 70 -10.56 -3.09 10.94
N SER A 71 -10.17 -3.93 9.99
CA SER A 71 -8.76 -4.04 9.59
C SER A 71 -8.52 -3.17 8.37
N SER A 72 -7.67 -2.16 8.53
CA SER A 72 -7.11 -1.40 7.42
C SER A 72 -5.74 -0.87 7.81
N ASP A 73 -4.87 -0.71 6.83
CA ASP A 73 -3.58 -0.11 7.08
C ASP A 73 -3.66 1.42 7.11
N LEU A 74 -2.66 2.02 7.76
CA LEU A 74 -2.44 3.46 7.82
C LEU A 74 -1.15 3.81 7.07
N LEU A 75 -0.73 2.98 6.10
CA LEU A 75 0.53 3.20 5.39
C LEU A 75 0.46 4.48 4.57
N MET A 76 -0.75 4.89 4.12
CA MET A 76 -1.09 6.14 3.42
C MET A 76 -0.32 7.39 3.90
N ARG A 77 0.02 7.45 5.19
CA ARG A 77 0.82 8.52 5.79
C ARG A 77 2.17 8.73 5.08
N MET A 78 2.79 7.63 4.63
CA MET A 78 4.05 7.65 3.86
C MET A 78 3.85 8.16 2.43
N GLN A 79 2.70 7.87 1.80
CA GLN A 79 2.36 8.32 0.45
C GLN A 79 2.13 9.84 0.44
N VAL A 80 1.46 10.38 1.47
CA VAL A 80 1.31 11.84 1.64
C VAL A 80 2.70 12.50 1.72
N MET A 81 3.63 11.94 2.50
CA MET A 81 5.00 12.44 2.57
C MET A 81 5.71 12.37 1.22
N ALA A 82 5.64 11.23 0.52
CA ALA A 82 6.25 11.06 -0.80
C ALA A 82 5.72 12.08 -1.80
N LEU A 83 4.39 12.24 -1.90
CA LEU A 83 3.74 13.21 -2.78
C LEU A 83 4.09 14.66 -2.46
N TYR A 84 4.26 14.98 -1.18
CA TYR A 84 4.73 16.29 -0.75
C TYR A 84 6.17 16.55 -1.21
N ILE A 85 7.07 15.59 -0.99
CA ILE A 85 8.49 15.67 -1.38
C ILE A 85 8.63 15.85 -2.89
N THR A 86 7.88 15.08 -3.67
CA THR A 86 7.90 15.16 -5.14
C THR A 86 7.13 16.36 -5.70
N ARG A 87 6.52 17.19 -4.82
CA ARG A 87 5.70 18.36 -5.18
C ARG A 87 4.51 18.03 -6.08
N THR A 88 3.95 16.84 -5.92
CA THR A 88 2.80 16.34 -6.70
C THR A 88 1.56 16.09 -5.85
N LEU A 89 1.59 16.44 -4.56
CA LEU A 89 0.45 16.30 -3.63
C LEU A 89 -0.86 16.82 -4.21
N ASN A 90 -0.89 18.09 -4.64
CA ASN A 90 -2.09 18.71 -5.21
C ASN A 90 -2.38 18.29 -6.66
N THR A 91 -1.44 17.60 -7.32
CA THR A 91 -1.64 17.04 -8.66
C THR A 91 -2.36 15.70 -8.59
N VAL A 92 -2.05 14.89 -7.58
CA VAL A 92 -2.60 13.54 -7.41
C VAL A 92 -3.83 13.55 -6.49
N LEU A 93 -3.81 14.38 -5.44
CA LEU A 93 -4.88 14.49 -4.45
C LEU A 93 -5.63 15.80 -4.62
N SER A 94 -6.90 15.72 -5.02
CA SER A 94 -7.82 16.86 -4.99
C SER A 94 -8.03 17.35 -3.56
N SER A 95 -8.63 18.54 -3.40
CA SER A 95 -8.92 19.09 -2.07
C SER A 95 -9.84 18.17 -1.27
N GLU A 96 -10.69 17.44 -1.98
CA GLU A 96 -11.64 16.45 -1.51
C GLU A 96 -10.93 15.19 -1.02
N HIS A 97 -9.99 14.65 -1.81
CA HIS A 97 -9.14 13.55 -1.37
C HIS A 97 -8.43 13.91 -0.07
N GLN A 98 -7.81 15.09 -0.01
CA GLN A 98 -7.09 15.55 1.18
C GLN A 98 -8.00 15.64 2.41
N LYS A 99 -9.23 16.18 2.28
CA LYS A 99 -10.22 16.24 3.36
C LYS A 99 -10.60 14.86 3.90
N GLU A 100 -10.87 13.90 3.01
CA GLU A 100 -11.26 12.55 3.43
C GLU A 100 -10.08 11.74 3.99
N ILE A 101 -8.84 12.04 3.56
CA ILE A 101 -7.62 11.49 4.15
C ILE A 101 -7.41 12.03 5.58
N VAL A 102 -7.56 13.34 5.77
CA VAL A 102 -7.52 13.99 7.11
C VAL A 102 -8.57 13.36 8.02
N ARG A 103 -9.80 13.21 7.53
CA ARG A 103 -10.89 12.54 8.25
C ARG A 103 -10.53 11.12 8.68
N TYR A 104 -9.99 10.32 7.75
CA TYR A 104 -9.57 8.95 8.04
C TYR A 104 -8.52 8.90 9.14
N ILE A 105 -7.48 9.72 9.06
CA ILE A 105 -6.44 9.76 10.10
C ILE A 105 -7.05 10.16 11.45
N TYR A 106 -7.90 11.19 11.52
CA TYR A 106 -8.53 11.59 12.79
C TYR A 106 -9.47 10.54 13.38
N ASN A 107 -10.25 9.87 12.53
CA ASN A 107 -11.14 8.80 12.97
C ASN A 107 -10.36 7.68 13.68
N HIS A 108 -9.12 7.42 13.27
CA HIS A 108 -8.28 6.37 13.84
C HIS A 108 -7.31 6.86 14.93
N GLN A 109 -7.49 8.07 15.46
CA GLN A 109 -6.79 8.48 16.68
C GLN A 109 -7.36 7.72 17.88
N ASN A 110 -6.47 7.09 18.65
CA ASN A 110 -6.84 6.39 19.89
C ASN A 110 -7.26 7.37 21.00
N GLU A 111 -7.97 6.86 22.00
CA GLU A 111 -8.45 7.66 23.14
C GLU A 111 -7.30 8.31 23.94
N ASP A 112 -6.11 7.70 23.93
CA ASP A 112 -4.90 8.24 24.55
C ASP A 112 -4.25 9.38 23.76
N GLY A 113 -4.76 9.69 22.56
CA GLY A 113 -4.27 10.75 21.67
C GLY A 113 -3.26 10.28 20.61
N GLY A 114 -2.71 9.08 20.73
CA GLY A 114 -1.78 8.55 19.72
C GLY A 114 -2.46 7.84 18.55
N TRP A 115 -1.64 7.28 17.65
CA TRP A 115 -2.08 6.42 16.55
C TRP A 115 -1.28 5.13 16.50
N GLY A 116 -1.94 4.05 16.09
CA GLY A 116 -1.30 2.76 15.89
C GLY A 116 -0.57 2.62 14.55
N LEU A 117 0.12 1.48 14.42
CA LEU A 117 0.67 1.00 13.14
C LEU A 117 -0.45 0.64 12.16
N HIS A 118 -1.49 -0.01 12.66
CA HIS A 118 -2.74 -0.32 11.98
C HIS A 118 -3.91 0.15 12.85
N ILE A 119 -5.11 0.24 12.29
CA ILE A 119 -6.26 0.87 12.96
C ILE A 119 -6.77 0.11 14.21
N GLU A 120 -6.44 -1.17 14.33
CA GLU A 120 -6.76 -1.94 15.54
C GLU A 120 -5.70 -1.81 16.65
N GLY A 121 -4.51 -1.32 16.28
CA GLY A 121 -3.32 -1.32 17.13
C GLY A 121 -3.37 -0.24 18.21
N HIS A 122 -2.69 -0.53 19.31
CA HIS A 122 -2.40 0.49 20.32
C HIS A 122 -1.52 1.60 19.74
N SER A 123 -1.55 2.77 20.39
CA SER A 123 -0.73 3.89 19.99
C SER A 123 0.75 3.55 20.01
N SER A 124 1.42 3.99 18.96
CA SER A 124 2.76 3.61 18.55
C SER A 124 3.54 4.89 18.25
N MET A 125 4.85 4.94 18.52
CA MET A 125 5.66 6.12 18.20
C MET A 125 5.71 6.33 16.69
N PHE A 126 5.97 5.25 15.94
CA PHE A 126 5.92 5.26 14.49
C PHE A 126 4.57 5.74 13.94
N GLY A 127 3.48 5.14 14.42
CA GLY A 127 2.13 5.47 13.99
C GLY A 127 1.78 6.93 14.27
N SER A 128 2.05 7.40 15.50
CA SER A 128 1.70 8.75 15.93
C SER A 128 2.47 9.83 15.17
N ILE A 129 3.77 9.63 14.97
CA ILE A 129 4.61 10.58 14.21
C ILE A 129 4.15 10.67 12.76
N LEU A 130 3.97 9.52 12.09
CA LEU A 130 3.52 9.52 10.71
C LEU A 130 2.15 10.18 10.56
N SER A 131 1.23 9.95 11.51
CA SER A 131 -0.10 10.55 11.47
C SER A 131 -0.03 12.06 11.66
N ASN A 132 0.74 12.51 12.66
CA ASN A 132 0.94 13.93 12.93
C ASN A 132 1.53 14.63 11.70
N ILE A 133 2.62 14.10 11.12
CA ILE A 133 3.26 14.68 9.93
C ILE A 133 2.30 14.70 8.74
N ALA A 134 1.62 13.59 8.44
CA ALA A 134 0.68 13.55 7.32
C ALA A 134 -0.41 14.62 7.46
N LEU A 135 -0.97 14.79 8.67
CA LEU A 135 -1.94 15.86 8.94
C LEU A 135 -1.34 17.25 8.76
N ARG A 136 -0.12 17.52 9.25
CA ARG A 136 0.57 18.81 9.04
C ARG A 136 0.81 19.09 7.55
N LEU A 137 1.20 18.08 6.77
CA LEU A 137 1.42 18.20 5.32
C LEU A 137 0.12 18.42 4.53
N LEU A 138 -1.01 17.95 5.06
CA LEU A 138 -2.35 18.17 4.52
C LEU A 138 -2.99 19.49 5.00
N GLY A 139 -2.25 20.29 5.78
CA GLY A 139 -2.64 21.64 6.17
C GLY A 139 -3.23 21.81 7.56
N GLU A 140 -3.36 20.73 8.34
CA GLU A 140 -3.86 20.82 9.72
C GLU A 140 -2.85 21.54 10.62
N GLY A 141 -3.32 22.52 11.40
CA GLY A 141 -2.58 23.26 12.42
C GLY A 141 -2.21 22.44 13.65
N PRO A 142 -1.26 22.92 14.47
CA PRO A 142 -0.80 22.22 15.68
C PRO A 142 -1.88 22.08 16.77
N GLU A 143 -2.96 22.88 16.67
CA GLU A 143 -4.07 22.90 17.63
C GLU A 143 -5.40 22.44 17.00
N ASP A 144 -5.34 21.98 15.75
CA ASP A 144 -6.52 21.61 14.96
C ASP A 144 -7.05 20.22 15.31
N GLY A 145 -8.20 19.88 14.71
CA GLY A 145 -8.96 18.67 14.97
C GLY A 145 -9.88 18.78 16.19
N GLU A 146 -10.97 18.02 16.15
CA GLU A 146 -11.95 17.97 17.23
C GLU A 146 -11.30 17.52 18.54
N ASP A 147 -11.70 18.15 19.65
CA ASP A 147 -11.12 17.95 20.98
C ASP A 147 -9.59 18.14 21.02
N ARG A 148 -9.05 19.02 20.15
CA ARG A 148 -7.62 19.31 19.98
C ARG A 148 -6.81 18.06 19.67
N ALA A 149 -7.31 17.24 18.73
CA ALA A 149 -6.68 16.00 18.30
C ALA A 149 -5.19 16.17 17.97
N MET A 150 -4.79 17.22 17.25
CA MET A 150 -3.38 17.47 16.93
C MET A 150 -2.52 17.73 18.17
N ALA A 151 -3.02 18.51 19.12
CA ALA A 151 -2.31 18.79 20.36
C ALA A 151 -2.16 17.54 21.23
N ARG A 152 -3.19 16.69 21.31
CA ARG A 152 -3.11 15.41 22.03
C ARG A 152 -2.11 14.45 21.39
N GLY A 153 -2.13 14.37 20.06
CA GLY A 153 -1.16 13.60 19.29
C GLY A 153 0.27 14.02 19.55
N ARG A 154 0.51 15.33 19.48
CA ARG A 154 1.82 15.93 19.81
C ARG A 154 2.21 15.65 21.26
N GLY A 155 1.29 15.83 22.21
CA GLY A 155 1.51 15.52 23.63
C GLY A 155 1.92 14.06 23.83
N TRP A 156 1.17 13.12 23.23
CA TRP A 156 1.47 11.69 23.29
C TRP A 156 2.89 11.36 22.79
N ILE A 157 3.31 11.98 21.68
CA ILE A 157 4.66 11.83 21.09
C ILE A 157 5.73 12.37 22.04
N LEU A 158 5.57 13.59 22.54
CA LEU A 158 6.54 14.24 23.41
C LEU A 158 6.68 13.53 24.76
N ASP A 159 5.57 13.11 25.36
CA ASP A 159 5.54 12.39 26.64
C ASP A 159 6.26 11.04 26.59
N ARG A 160 6.52 10.50 25.38
CA ARG A 160 7.18 9.21 25.13
C ARG A 160 8.58 9.34 24.51
N GLY A 161 9.20 10.50 24.65
CA GLY A 161 10.58 10.74 24.21
C GLY A 161 10.72 11.33 22.81
N GLY A 162 9.61 11.61 22.12
CA GLY A 162 9.61 12.28 20.82
C GLY A 162 10.15 11.43 19.67
N ALA A 163 10.34 12.07 18.52
CA ALA A 163 10.67 11.41 17.26
C ALA A 163 12.01 10.67 17.22
N VAL A 164 12.93 10.98 18.14
CA VAL A 164 14.20 10.25 18.27
C VAL A 164 14.02 8.76 18.60
N ALA A 165 12.89 8.40 19.22
CA ALA A 165 12.57 7.02 19.61
C ALA A 165 11.81 6.25 18.53
N THR A 166 11.60 6.81 17.34
CA THR A 166 10.87 6.11 16.28
C THR A 166 11.67 4.90 15.74
N PRO A 167 11.00 3.81 15.29
CA PRO A 167 11.65 2.66 14.65
C PRO A 167 12.43 3.03 13.37
N SER A 168 13.23 2.09 12.87
CA SER A 168 14.09 2.29 11.68
C SER A 168 13.35 2.82 10.46
N TRP A 169 12.14 2.32 10.18
CA TRP A 169 11.28 2.82 9.11
C TRP A 169 10.82 4.26 9.36
N GLY A 170 10.51 4.62 10.60
CA GLY A 170 10.24 6.00 10.98
C GLY A 170 11.44 6.89 10.71
N LYS A 171 12.63 6.49 11.17
CA LYS A 171 13.88 7.24 10.95
C LYS A 171 14.13 7.46 9.47
N PHE A 172 13.97 6.42 8.64
CA PHE A 172 14.09 6.51 7.19
C PHE A 172 13.15 7.58 6.60
N TRP A 173 11.85 7.51 6.90
CA TRP A 173 10.87 8.45 6.35
C TRP A 173 11.07 9.88 6.83
N LEU A 174 11.46 10.06 8.09
CA LEU A 174 11.81 11.37 8.62
C LEU A 174 13.10 11.91 7.96
N SER A 175 14.08 11.05 7.63
CA SER A 175 15.28 11.47 6.90
C SER A 175 15.01 11.84 5.46
N VAL A 176 14.16 11.08 4.78
CA VAL A 176 13.71 11.38 3.42
C VAL A 176 12.94 12.71 3.39
N LEU A 177 12.13 13.00 4.42
CA LEU A 177 11.44 14.28 4.56
C LEU A 177 12.36 15.44 4.98
N GLY A 178 13.58 15.17 5.46
CA GLY A 178 14.46 16.21 6.00
C GLY A 178 13.99 16.75 7.35
N VAL A 179 13.48 15.88 8.23
CA VAL A 179 13.18 16.22 9.63
C VAL A 179 13.88 15.27 10.59
N TYR A 180 14.76 14.40 10.07
CA TYR A 180 15.66 13.54 10.82
C TYR A 180 16.96 13.38 10.05
N ASP A 181 18.01 13.19 10.78
CA ASP A 181 19.34 13.36 10.29
C ASP A 181 19.81 12.12 9.41
N TRP A 182 19.95 12.15 8.05
CA TRP A 182 20.60 11.13 7.15
C TRP A 182 21.92 10.49 7.64
N ALA A 183 22.94 11.28 7.99
CA ALA A 183 23.84 10.97 9.12
C ALA A 183 23.22 11.52 10.42
N GLY A 184 22.54 12.66 10.34
CA GLY A 184 22.86 13.79 9.44
C GLY A 184 21.91 14.94 9.05
N CYS A 185 20.86 14.74 8.27
CA CYS A 185 20.19 15.77 7.49
C CYS A 185 19.06 16.66 8.05
N ASN A 186 19.21 17.87 7.53
CA ASN A 186 18.61 19.19 7.74
C ASN A 186 17.10 19.35 7.61
N PRO A 187 16.56 20.43 8.21
CA PRO A 187 15.24 20.44 8.85
C PRO A 187 14.09 21.11 8.03
N LEU A 188 12.84 20.68 8.27
CA LEU A 188 11.56 21.27 7.82
C LEU A 188 10.59 21.40 9.03
N PRO A 189 9.57 22.28 8.99
CA PRO A 189 8.99 22.98 10.17
C PRO A 189 8.48 22.20 11.40
N PRO A 190 8.12 20.89 11.39
CA PRO A 190 7.73 20.19 12.63
C PRO A 190 8.86 19.86 13.62
N GLU A 191 10.11 20.28 13.41
CA GLU A 191 11.24 19.95 14.32
C GLU A 191 11.00 20.37 15.77
N ASN A 192 10.39 21.54 16.00
CA ASN A 192 10.11 21.99 17.37
C ASN A 192 8.86 21.30 17.96
N GLU A 193 8.07 20.62 17.13
CA GLU A 193 6.84 19.94 17.56
C GLU A 193 7.07 18.49 17.94
N LEU A 194 8.02 17.80 17.30
CA LEU A 194 8.20 16.34 17.42
C LEU A 194 9.31 15.92 18.38
N TYR A 195 10.20 16.84 18.76
CA TYR A 195 11.41 16.53 19.53
C TYR A 195 11.32 17.08 20.95
N VAL A 196 11.66 16.26 21.95
CA VAL A 196 11.68 16.67 23.36
C VAL A 196 12.83 17.64 23.66
N GLN A 197 13.96 17.44 22.98
CA GLN A 197 15.14 18.30 23.06
C GLN A 197 15.29 19.13 21.78
N PRO A 198 15.96 20.29 21.81
CA PRO A 198 16.21 21.06 20.59
C PRO A 198 16.92 20.20 19.54
N TYR A 199 16.44 20.22 18.29
CA TYR A 199 16.92 19.37 17.19
C TYR A 199 18.45 19.34 17.07
N HIS A 200 19.08 20.52 17.14
CA HIS A 200 20.53 20.69 17.01
C HIS A 200 21.35 20.14 18.19
N GLN A 201 20.70 19.74 19.29
CA GLN A 201 21.35 19.15 20.47
C GLN A 201 21.19 17.63 20.51
N ALA A 202 20.51 17.03 19.54
CA ALA A 202 20.28 15.60 19.53
C ALA A 202 21.56 14.81 19.18
N ASP A 203 21.86 13.79 20.00
CA ASP A 203 22.91 12.82 19.71
C ASP A 203 22.41 11.76 18.72
N TRP A 204 22.50 12.08 17.43
CA TRP A 204 22.06 11.20 16.33
C TRP A 204 22.79 9.86 16.26
N ASN A 205 23.96 9.73 16.91
CA ASN A 205 24.64 8.44 16.99
C ASN A 205 23.93 7.53 17.97
N ASN A 206 23.61 8.04 19.16
CA ASN A 206 22.92 7.27 20.18
C ASN A 206 21.50 6.90 19.76
N THR A 207 20.81 7.77 19.02
CA THR A 207 19.42 7.52 18.60
C THR A 207 19.27 6.37 17.60
N ARG A 208 20.33 5.89 16.94
CA ARG A 208 20.25 4.78 15.97
C ARG A 208 19.59 3.54 16.56
N ASN A 209 19.95 3.20 17.79
CA ASN A 209 19.44 2.03 18.52
C ASN A 209 18.35 2.39 19.53
N THR A 210 17.99 3.67 19.67
CA THR A 210 16.86 4.10 20.50
C THR A 210 15.56 3.84 19.75
N ILE A 211 14.71 2.99 20.34
CA ILE A 211 13.37 2.67 19.84
C ILE A 211 12.41 2.70 21.03
N ALA A 212 11.24 3.33 20.85
CA ALA A 212 10.17 3.36 21.83
C ALA A 212 9.74 1.94 22.18
N LYS A 213 9.50 1.70 23.47
CA LYS A 213 9.16 0.36 23.98
C LYS A 213 7.92 -0.23 23.31
N GLU A 214 6.95 0.63 23.02
CA GLU A 214 5.68 0.30 22.39
C GLU A 214 5.84 -0.26 20.96
N ASP A 215 6.92 0.11 20.26
CA ASP A 215 7.19 -0.31 18.88
C ASP A 215 8.21 -1.47 18.79
N LEU A 216 8.85 -1.84 19.90
CA LEU A 216 9.91 -2.85 19.91
C LEU A 216 9.34 -4.27 19.95
N TYR A 217 8.78 -4.72 18.83
CA TYR A 217 8.21 -6.07 18.72
C TYR A 217 9.29 -7.17 18.66
N PHE A 218 10.37 -6.91 17.93
CA PHE A 218 11.53 -7.81 17.83
C PHE A 218 12.81 -7.04 18.22
N PRO A 219 13.32 -7.22 19.44
CA PRO A 219 14.56 -6.56 19.85
C PRO A 219 15.74 -7.08 19.04
N HIS A 220 16.68 -6.20 18.71
CA HIS A 220 17.89 -6.61 18.01
C HIS A 220 18.76 -7.50 18.91
N PRO A 221 19.29 -8.62 18.38
CA PRO A 221 20.38 -9.31 19.04
C PRO A 221 21.63 -8.44 19.08
N LEU A 222 22.43 -8.53 20.15
CA LEU A 222 23.68 -7.76 20.29
C LEU A 222 24.61 -7.88 19.06
N VAL A 223 24.68 -9.06 18.45
CA VAL A 223 25.49 -9.28 17.25
C VAL A 223 25.05 -8.42 16.06
N GLN A 224 23.75 -8.15 15.93
CA GLN A 224 23.20 -7.27 14.90
C GLN A 224 23.60 -5.82 15.16
N ASP A 225 23.50 -5.35 16.41
CA ASP A 225 23.91 -3.99 16.78
C ASP A 225 25.42 -3.78 16.58
N MET A 226 26.24 -4.78 16.94
CA MET A 226 27.68 -4.75 16.69
C MET A 226 28.00 -4.70 15.19
N LEU A 227 27.31 -5.49 14.37
CA LEU A 227 27.48 -5.50 12.92
C LEU A 227 27.10 -4.14 12.32
N TRP A 228 25.96 -3.58 12.70
CA TRP A 228 25.52 -2.28 12.21
C TRP A 228 26.44 -1.14 12.65
N GLY A 229 26.90 -1.16 13.90
CA GLY A 229 27.90 -0.21 14.40
C GLY A 229 29.20 -0.30 13.61
N PHE A 230 29.66 -1.51 13.29
CA PHE A 230 30.86 -1.71 12.46
C PHE A 230 30.65 -1.16 11.04
N LEU A 231 29.53 -1.49 10.39
CA LEU A 231 29.20 -1.01 9.06
C LEU A 231 29.16 0.52 9.02
N TYR A 232 28.54 1.16 10.01
CA TYR A 232 28.41 2.61 10.04
C TYR A 232 29.72 3.33 10.35
N HIS A 233 30.46 2.92 11.39
CA HIS A 233 31.63 3.68 11.84
C HIS A 233 32.89 3.43 11.00
N TYR A 234 32.97 2.27 10.34
CA TYR A 234 34.17 1.88 9.61
C TYR A 234 33.91 1.71 8.12
N VAL A 235 32.85 1.00 7.71
CA VAL A 235 32.61 0.71 6.29
C VAL A 235 32.06 1.93 5.56
N GLU A 236 31.09 2.66 6.12
CA GLU A 236 30.45 3.79 5.46
C GLU A 236 31.41 4.95 5.13
N PRO A 237 32.33 5.40 6.02
CA PRO A 237 33.32 6.41 5.69
C PRO A 237 34.30 5.96 4.62
N ILE A 238 34.65 4.67 4.59
CA ILE A 238 35.53 4.12 3.54
C ILE A 238 34.78 4.12 2.20
N MET A 239 33.52 3.69 2.19
CA MET A 239 32.71 3.57 0.97
C MET A 239 32.27 4.91 0.36
N THR A 240 32.39 6.02 1.11
CA THR A 240 32.17 7.38 0.59
C THR A 240 33.43 7.99 -0.04
N GLN A 241 34.61 7.42 0.23
CA GLN A 241 35.89 7.92 -0.28
C GLN A 241 36.32 7.21 -1.56
N TRP A 242 37.12 7.89 -2.38
CA TRP A 242 37.73 7.29 -3.55
C TRP A 242 38.81 6.27 -3.13
N PRO A 243 38.91 5.07 -3.76
CA PRO A 243 38.17 4.62 -4.96
C PRO A 243 36.86 3.86 -4.65
N PHE A 244 36.54 3.59 -3.38
CA PHE A 244 35.38 2.77 -3.01
C PHE A 244 34.02 3.43 -3.32
N SER A 245 33.98 4.75 -3.44
CA SER A 245 32.82 5.49 -3.95
C SER A 245 32.41 5.05 -5.36
N ILE A 246 33.32 4.49 -6.17
CA ILE A 246 33.00 3.85 -7.45
C ILE A 246 32.16 2.59 -7.24
N LEU A 247 32.48 1.78 -6.23
CA LEU A 247 31.72 0.58 -5.90
C LEU A 247 30.31 0.95 -5.41
N ARG A 248 30.19 2.02 -4.61
CA ARG A 248 28.90 2.59 -4.21
C ARG A 248 28.08 3.02 -5.43
N LYS A 249 28.69 3.77 -6.35
CA LYS A 249 28.01 4.19 -7.58
C LYS A 249 27.49 2.99 -8.38
N LYS A 250 28.32 1.96 -8.58
CA LYS A 250 27.91 0.71 -9.26
C LYS A 250 26.78 -0.02 -8.52
N ALA A 251 26.80 -0.02 -7.19
CA ALA A 251 25.75 -0.63 -6.39
C ALA A 251 24.41 0.13 -6.52
N LEU A 252 24.45 1.48 -6.54
CA LEU A 252 23.28 2.31 -6.77
C LEU A 252 22.71 2.14 -8.19
N GLU A 253 23.59 2.11 -9.21
CA GLU A 253 23.20 1.79 -10.59
C GLU A 253 22.50 0.43 -10.67
N LYS A 254 23.05 -0.59 -9.98
CA LYS A 254 22.43 -1.91 -9.93
C LYS A 254 21.10 -1.90 -9.18
N ALA A 255 20.99 -1.15 -8.08
CA ALA A 255 19.74 -1.01 -7.35
C ALA A 255 18.65 -0.36 -8.22
N MET A 256 18.99 0.71 -8.95
CA MET A 256 18.07 1.33 -9.90
C MET A 256 17.68 0.39 -11.04
N GLU A 257 18.58 -0.46 -11.53
CA GLU A 257 18.23 -1.51 -12.50
C GLU A 257 17.13 -2.45 -11.97
N HIS A 258 17.17 -2.81 -10.68
CA HIS A 258 16.12 -3.62 -10.06
C HIS A 258 14.81 -2.83 -9.86
N VAL A 259 14.89 -1.55 -9.51
CA VAL A 259 13.72 -0.65 -9.40
C VAL A 259 13.01 -0.54 -10.75
N HIS A 260 13.73 -0.15 -11.81
CA HIS A 260 13.15 -0.05 -13.15
C HIS A 260 12.59 -1.38 -13.65
N TYR A 261 13.26 -2.49 -13.34
CA TYR A 261 12.74 -3.81 -13.69
C TYR A 261 11.42 -4.13 -12.98
N GLU A 262 11.30 -3.83 -11.69
CA GLU A 262 10.05 -3.97 -10.94
C GLU A 262 8.95 -3.10 -11.53
N ASP A 263 9.28 -1.83 -11.80
CA ASP A 263 8.36 -0.83 -12.30
C ASP A 263 7.81 -1.20 -13.68
N GLU A 264 8.67 -1.59 -14.62
CA GLU A 264 8.24 -1.99 -15.96
C GLU A 264 7.36 -3.26 -15.93
N ASN A 265 7.75 -4.28 -15.16
CA ASN A 265 7.07 -5.57 -15.15
C ASN A 265 5.74 -5.56 -14.39
N SER A 266 5.63 -4.73 -13.36
CA SER A 266 4.38 -4.51 -12.61
C SER A 266 3.53 -3.39 -13.20
N ARG A 267 3.94 -2.79 -14.34
CA ARG A 267 3.28 -1.64 -14.97
C ARG A 267 3.12 -0.47 -14.01
N TYR A 268 4.16 -0.24 -13.21
CA TYR A 268 4.30 0.78 -12.17
C TYR A 268 3.30 0.62 -11.02
N ILE A 269 2.76 -0.58 -10.82
CA ILE A 269 1.95 -0.90 -9.64
C ILE A 269 2.87 -1.25 -8.47
N CYS A 270 3.98 -1.97 -8.69
CA CYS A 270 4.85 -2.56 -7.66
C CYS A 270 4.15 -3.61 -6.80
N ILE A 271 4.87 -4.32 -5.92
CA ILE A 271 4.33 -5.42 -5.11
C ILE A 271 3.52 -4.97 -3.89
N GLY A 272 3.42 -3.66 -3.63
CA GLY A 272 2.87 -3.15 -2.38
C GLY A 272 2.97 -1.64 -2.24
N VAL A 273 2.09 -1.07 -1.41
CA VAL A 273 1.99 0.38 -1.21
C VAL A 273 3.26 1.01 -0.63
N ALA A 274 4.01 0.27 0.18
CA ALA A 274 5.29 0.72 0.70
C ALA A 274 6.38 0.73 -0.39
N GLU A 275 6.54 -0.34 -1.15
CA GLU A 275 7.51 -0.40 -2.26
C GLU A 275 7.15 0.64 -3.32
N LYS A 276 5.86 0.76 -3.66
CA LYS A 276 5.32 1.69 -4.64
C LYS A 276 5.80 3.13 -4.43
N VAL A 277 5.82 3.62 -3.19
CA VAL A 277 6.30 4.98 -2.89
C VAL A 277 7.81 5.10 -2.91
N LEU A 278 8.52 4.05 -2.52
CA LEU A 278 9.99 4.04 -2.54
C LEU A 278 10.50 4.04 -3.98
N CYS A 279 9.94 3.21 -4.87
CA CYS A 279 10.26 3.22 -6.29
C CYS A 279 9.89 4.56 -6.94
N LEU A 280 8.71 5.12 -6.62
CA LEU A 280 8.31 6.45 -7.08
C LEU A 280 9.35 7.52 -6.69
N LEU A 281 9.79 7.52 -5.43
CA LEU A 281 10.80 8.47 -4.95
C LEU A 281 12.16 8.22 -5.60
N ALA A 282 12.58 6.97 -5.77
CA ALA A 282 13.83 6.63 -6.43
C ALA A 282 13.86 7.13 -7.88
N CYS A 283 12.79 6.89 -8.64
CA CYS A 283 12.63 7.39 -10.01
C CYS A 283 12.58 8.93 -10.07
N TRP A 284 11.98 9.59 -9.07
CA TRP A 284 11.98 11.06 -8.98
C TRP A 284 13.37 11.63 -8.67
N VAL A 285 14.13 10.98 -7.78
CA VAL A 285 15.51 11.37 -7.44
C VAL A 285 16.44 11.16 -8.63
N GLU A 286 16.25 10.09 -9.41
CA GLU A 286 17.03 9.83 -10.62
C GLU A 286 16.74 10.89 -11.70
N ASP A 287 15.47 11.11 -12.04
CA ASP A 287 15.03 12.18 -12.93
C ASP A 287 13.54 12.55 -12.69
N PRO A 288 13.24 13.77 -12.17
CA PRO A 288 11.87 14.21 -11.88
C PRO A 288 11.01 14.46 -13.13
N HIS A 289 11.59 14.40 -14.33
CA HIS A 289 10.88 14.55 -15.60
C HIS A 289 10.77 13.24 -16.40
N SER A 290 11.30 12.14 -15.87
CA SER A 290 11.30 10.83 -16.49
C SER A 290 9.90 10.32 -16.81
N GLU A 291 9.80 9.44 -17.82
CA GLU A 291 8.57 8.71 -18.12
C GLU A 291 8.19 7.78 -16.97
N ALA A 292 9.18 7.12 -16.36
CA ALA A 292 8.99 6.25 -15.20
C ALA A 292 8.25 6.97 -14.06
N PHE A 293 8.70 8.18 -13.69
CA PHE A 293 8.04 8.97 -12.66
C PHE A 293 6.59 9.32 -13.03
N LYS A 294 6.31 9.69 -14.29
CA LYS A 294 4.95 9.98 -14.76
C LYS A 294 4.04 8.74 -14.70
N CYS A 295 4.56 7.58 -15.10
CA CYS A 295 3.85 6.30 -14.98
C CYS A 295 3.56 5.95 -13.52
N HIS A 296 4.49 6.23 -12.60
CA HIS A 296 4.23 6.06 -11.17
C HIS A 296 3.04 6.90 -10.69
N LEU A 297 3.02 8.19 -11.04
CA LEU A 297 1.93 9.10 -10.66
C LEU A 297 0.58 8.63 -11.22
N ALA A 298 0.56 8.17 -12.48
CA ALA A 298 -0.65 7.68 -13.13
C ALA A 298 -1.28 6.46 -12.44
N ARG A 299 -0.47 5.66 -11.73
CA ARG A 299 -0.89 4.45 -11.01
C ARG A 299 -1.23 4.65 -9.53
N LEU A 300 -0.95 5.83 -8.95
CA LEU A 300 -1.33 6.09 -7.55
C LEU A 300 -2.84 6.03 -7.27
N PRO A 301 -3.74 6.45 -8.19
CA PRO A 301 -5.18 6.29 -7.98
C PRO A 301 -5.65 4.84 -7.79
N ASP A 302 -4.90 3.86 -8.31
CA ASP A 302 -5.18 2.42 -8.18
C ASP A 302 -5.14 1.97 -6.70
N TYR A 303 -4.50 2.77 -5.84
CA TYR A 303 -4.32 2.53 -4.42
C TYR A 303 -5.36 3.26 -3.56
N LEU A 304 -6.02 4.30 -4.09
CA LEU A 304 -6.98 5.09 -3.33
C LEU A 304 -8.26 4.29 -3.11
N TRP A 305 -8.76 4.28 -1.87
CA TRP A 305 -10.00 3.65 -1.49
C TRP A 305 -10.78 4.55 -0.55
N VAL A 306 -12.07 4.73 -0.82
CA VAL A 306 -12.93 5.51 0.05
C VAL A 306 -13.88 4.59 0.79
N ALA A 307 -13.93 4.73 2.10
CA ALA A 307 -14.75 3.94 3.01
C ALA A 307 -15.58 4.85 3.93
N GLU A 308 -16.38 4.23 4.79
CA GLU A 308 -17.26 4.91 5.74
C GLU A 308 -16.52 5.80 6.75
N ASP A 309 -15.24 5.52 6.95
CA ASP A 309 -14.34 6.19 7.89
C ASP A 309 -13.40 7.20 7.21
N GLY A 310 -13.52 7.39 5.89
CA GLY A 310 -12.73 8.34 5.10
C GLY A 310 -11.96 7.68 3.95
N MET A 311 -11.08 8.45 3.32
CA MET A 311 -10.22 7.96 2.25
C MET A 311 -8.94 7.37 2.84
N LYS A 312 -8.61 6.16 2.40
CA LYS A 312 -7.39 5.43 2.74
C LYS A 312 -6.68 4.98 1.47
N MET A 313 -5.45 4.52 1.62
CA MET A 313 -4.75 3.82 0.54
C MET A 313 -4.68 2.34 0.89
N GLN A 314 -5.09 1.49 -0.04
CA GLN A 314 -4.92 0.04 0.03
C GLN A 314 -3.55 -0.36 -0.49
N THR A 315 -3.19 -1.63 -0.28
CA THR A 315 -1.97 -2.17 -0.88
C THR A 315 -2.03 -2.27 -2.39
N PHE A 316 -3.00 -2.92 -3.03
CA PHE A 316 -3.18 -2.94 -4.50
C PHE A 316 -4.50 -3.63 -4.88
N GLY A 317 -5.45 -3.68 -3.93
CA GLY A 317 -6.71 -4.44 -4.02
C GLY A 317 -6.56 -5.95 -3.79
N SER A 318 -7.69 -6.66 -3.78
CA SER A 318 -7.82 -8.11 -3.57
C SER A 318 -8.78 -8.75 -4.59
N GLN A 319 -8.94 -8.13 -5.77
CA GLN A 319 -10.03 -8.41 -6.71
C GLN A 319 -10.06 -9.87 -7.20
N ALA A 320 -8.93 -10.41 -7.65
CA ALA A 320 -8.84 -11.79 -8.13
C ALA A 320 -9.07 -12.80 -6.99
N TRP A 321 -8.50 -12.53 -5.81
CA TRP A 321 -8.69 -13.36 -4.63
C TRP A 321 -10.15 -13.42 -4.19
N GLU A 322 -10.81 -12.27 -4.05
CA GLU A 322 -12.22 -12.19 -3.64
C GLU A 322 -13.15 -12.80 -4.68
N ALA A 323 -12.90 -12.59 -5.98
CA ALA A 323 -13.70 -13.18 -7.03
C ALA A 323 -13.62 -14.72 -6.99
N ALA A 324 -12.40 -15.27 -6.88
CA ALA A 324 -12.20 -16.72 -6.83
C ALA A 324 -12.92 -17.37 -5.64
N LEU A 325 -12.81 -16.77 -4.44
CA LEU A 325 -13.47 -17.29 -3.24
C LEU A 325 -14.99 -17.12 -3.30
N SER A 326 -15.49 -16.01 -3.84
CA SER A 326 -16.94 -15.75 -3.97
C SER A 326 -17.60 -16.74 -4.93
N ILE A 327 -16.96 -17.05 -6.06
CA ILE A 327 -17.41 -18.09 -6.98
C ILE A 327 -17.56 -19.43 -6.23
N GLN A 328 -16.51 -19.84 -5.51
CA GLN A 328 -16.53 -21.09 -4.76
C GLN A 328 -17.64 -21.13 -3.71
N ALA A 329 -17.86 -20.03 -2.98
CA ALA A 329 -18.90 -19.95 -1.97
C ALA A 329 -20.31 -20.12 -2.57
N ILE A 330 -20.58 -19.47 -3.71
CA ILE A 330 -21.87 -19.55 -4.40
C ILE A 330 -22.13 -20.95 -4.93
N LEU A 331 -21.13 -21.55 -5.58
CA LEU A 331 -21.24 -22.91 -6.09
C LEU A 331 -21.43 -23.93 -4.95
N SER A 332 -20.70 -23.77 -3.84
CA SER A 332 -20.82 -24.63 -2.66
C SER A 332 -22.17 -24.47 -1.94
N SER A 333 -22.85 -23.34 -2.14
CA SER A 333 -24.17 -23.06 -1.56
C SER A 333 -25.33 -23.53 -2.43
N ASN A 334 -25.06 -24.18 -3.58
CA ASN A 334 -26.05 -24.59 -4.58
C ASN A 334 -26.91 -23.43 -5.12
N LEU A 335 -26.35 -22.22 -5.19
CA LEU A 335 -27.05 -21.02 -5.69
C LEU A 335 -26.69 -20.69 -7.14
N ALA A 336 -26.08 -21.63 -7.86
CA ALA A 336 -25.50 -21.35 -9.17
C ALA A 336 -26.54 -20.94 -10.24
N GLU A 337 -27.74 -21.54 -10.21
CA GLU A 337 -28.83 -21.18 -11.13
C GLU A 337 -29.36 -19.77 -10.88
N GLU A 338 -29.49 -19.38 -9.59
CA GLU A 338 -29.94 -18.05 -9.18
C GLU A 338 -28.95 -16.96 -9.61
N TYR A 339 -27.65 -17.26 -9.50
CA TYR A 339 -26.58 -16.30 -9.79
C TYR A 339 -25.91 -16.49 -11.16
N GLY A 340 -26.52 -17.25 -12.08
CA GLY A 340 -25.94 -17.58 -13.39
C GLY A 340 -25.34 -16.40 -14.16
N PRO A 341 -26.10 -15.31 -14.42
CA PRO A 341 -25.58 -14.14 -15.12
C PRO A 341 -24.38 -13.47 -14.42
N MET A 342 -24.32 -13.50 -13.09
CA MET A 342 -23.19 -13.00 -12.32
C MET A 342 -22.00 -13.95 -12.45
N LEU A 343 -22.22 -15.26 -12.29
CA LEU A 343 -21.17 -16.28 -12.43
C LEU A 343 -20.54 -16.25 -13.83
N LYS A 344 -21.31 -15.97 -14.87
CA LYS A 344 -20.78 -15.74 -16.22
C LYS A 344 -19.80 -14.56 -16.28
N LYS A 345 -20.18 -13.41 -15.70
CA LYS A 345 -19.29 -12.23 -15.61
C LYS A 345 -18.06 -12.53 -14.75
N ALA A 346 -18.22 -13.24 -13.64
CA ALA A 346 -17.13 -13.65 -12.77
C ALA A 346 -16.17 -14.61 -13.50
N HIS A 347 -16.69 -15.53 -14.32
CA HIS A 347 -15.89 -16.40 -15.16
C HIS A 347 -15.11 -15.61 -16.21
N ASP A 348 -15.74 -14.64 -16.89
CA ASP A 348 -15.06 -13.73 -17.82
C ASP A 348 -13.96 -12.91 -17.13
N PHE A 349 -14.20 -12.47 -15.89
CA PHE A 349 -13.20 -11.80 -15.07
C PHE A 349 -12.03 -12.73 -14.70
N ILE A 350 -12.27 -13.96 -14.24
CA ILE A 350 -11.22 -14.95 -13.94
C ILE A 350 -10.39 -15.25 -15.19
N LYS A 351 -11.03 -15.39 -16.36
CA LYS A 351 -10.36 -15.56 -17.67
C LYS A 351 -9.45 -14.39 -18.00
N ALA A 352 -9.95 -13.16 -17.84
CA ALA A 352 -9.20 -11.95 -18.13
C ALA A 352 -8.10 -11.64 -17.10
N SER A 353 -8.22 -12.18 -15.88
CA SER A 353 -7.28 -11.92 -14.78
C SER A 353 -6.08 -12.85 -14.76
N GLN A 354 -6.11 -13.96 -15.52
CA GLN A 354 -4.98 -14.89 -15.60
C GLN A 354 -3.80 -14.24 -16.32
N VAL A 355 -2.61 -14.24 -15.71
CA VAL A 355 -1.39 -13.68 -16.30
C VAL A 355 -0.96 -14.50 -17.52
N ARG A 356 -0.68 -13.82 -18.64
CA ARG A 356 -0.42 -14.47 -19.94
C ARG A 356 1.06 -14.65 -20.27
N ASP A 357 1.91 -13.87 -19.63
CA ASP A 357 3.32 -13.77 -19.96
C ASP A 357 4.18 -13.91 -18.70
N ASN A 358 5.41 -14.38 -18.87
CA ASN A 358 6.41 -14.31 -17.80
C ASN A 358 6.97 -12.88 -17.73
N PRO A 359 7.60 -12.51 -16.60
CA PRO A 359 8.30 -11.23 -16.52
C PRO A 359 9.37 -11.14 -17.60
N SER A 360 9.67 -9.93 -18.04
CA SER A 360 10.53 -9.63 -19.17
C SER A 360 11.96 -10.14 -18.97
N GLY A 361 12.62 -10.44 -20.08
CA GLY A 361 14.04 -10.81 -20.10
C GLY A 361 14.39 -12.06 -19.27
N ASN A 362 15.57 -12.03 -18.64
CA ASN A 362 16.01 -13.10 -17.74
C ASN A 362 15.56 -12.82 -16.30
N PHE A 363 14.27 -13.03 -16.05
CA PHE A 363 13.61 -12.75 -14.78
C PHE A 363 14.22 -13.49 -13.57
N MET A 364 14.87 -14.64 -13.79
CA MET A 364 15.60 -15.36 -12.73
C MET A 364 16.79 -14.57 -12.22
N LYS A 365 17.51 -13.83 -13.09
CA LYS A 365 18.59 -12.93 -12.66
C LYS A 365 18.07 -11.74 -11.86
N MET A 366 16.80 -11.41 -12.02
CA MET A 366 16.10 -10.36 -11.28
C MET A 366 15.35 -10.91 -10.07
N HIS A 367 15.65 -12.14 -9.65
CA HIS A 367 15.05 -12.80 -8.49
C HIS A 367 13.52 -12.92 -8.58
N ARG A 368 12.98 -13.00 -9.79
CA ARG A 368 11.58 -13.33 -10.05
C ARG A 368 11.46 -14.79 -10.48
N HIS A 369 10.26 -15.32 -10.34
CA HIS A 369 9.90 -16.70 -10.69
C HIS A 369 8.87 -16.67 -11.85
N ILE A 370 8.59 -17.80 -12.50
CA ILE A 370 7.56 -17.88 -13.55
C ILE A 370 6.19 -17.36 -13.07
N SER A 371 5.55 -16.55 -13.92
CA SER A 371 4.25 -15.91 -13.68
C SER A 371 3.20 -16.31 -14.73
N LYS A 372 3.63 -16.77 -15.90
CA LYS A 372 2.70 -17.17 -16.97
C LYS A 372 1.76 -18.29 -16.48
N GLY A 373 0.46 -18.03 -16.56
CA GLY A 373 -0.60 -18.92 -16.11
C GLY A 373 -1.09 -18.67 -14.69
N CYS A 374 -0.42 -17.81 -13.92
CA CYS A 374 -0.81 -17.52 -12.54
C CYS A 374 -2.08 -16.67 -12.45
N TRP A 375 -2.66 -16.64 -11.25
CA TRP A 375 -3.53 -15.55 -10.80
C TRP A 375 -2.81 -14.80 -9.69
N THR A 376 -2.81 -13.47 -9.78
CA THR A 376 -2.27 -12.58 -8.74
C THR A 376 -3.31 -12.40 -7.63
N PHE A 377 -2.93 -11.73 -6.54
CA PHE A 377 -3.88 -11.39 -5.47
C PHE A 377 -4.92 -10.35 -5.92
N SER A 378 -4.53 -9.42 -6.79
CA SER A 378 -5.34 -8.28 -7.21
C SER A 378 -5.80 -8.36 -8.66
N THR A 379 -4.98 -7.87 -9.59
CA THR A 379 -5.30 -7.73 -11.01
C THR A 379 -4.19 -8.32 -11.87
N GLN A 380 -4.51 -8.61 -13.13
CA GLN A 380 -3.52 -9.16 -14.06
C GLN A 380 -2.32 -8.21 -14.28
N ASP A 381 -2.57 -6.90 -14.33
CA ASP A 381 -1.54 -5.88 -14.57
C ASP A 381 -0.43 -5.92 -13.50
N HIS A 382 -0.75 -6.31 -12.26
CA HIS A 382 0.24 -6.47 -11.19
C HIS A 382 1.28 -7.54 -11.53
N GLY A 383 0.90 -8.59 -12.27
CA GLY A 383 1.81 -9.60 -12.83
C GLY A 383 2.44 -10.58 -11.83
N TRP A 384 2.52 -10.24 -10.54
CA TRP A 384 3.19 -11.07 -9.55
C TRP A 384 2.36 -12.25 -9.06
N GLN A 385 2.88 -13.45 -9.28
CA GLN A 385 2.26 -14.70 -8.88
C GLN A 385 2.22 -14.87 -7.37
N ALA A 386 1.13 -15.47 -6.90
CA ALA A 386 1.02 -16.01 -5.56
C ALA A 386 0.47 -17.44 -5.65
N SER A 387 1.07 -18.35 -4.88
CA SER A 387 0.79 -19.80 -5.00
C SER A 387 -0.66 -20.14 -4.66
N ASP A 388 -1.18 -19.55 -3.58
CA ASP A 388 -2.55 -19.68 -3.12
C ASP A 388 -3.51 -19.00 -4.11
N CYS A 389 -3.22 -17.79 -4.57
CA CYS A 389 -4.05 -17.06 -5.53
C CYS A 389 -4.19 -17.84 -6.84
N THR A 390 -3.09 -18.45 -7.29
CA THR A 390 -3.09 -19.32 -8.47
C THR A 390 -3.90 -20.59 -8.22
N ALA A 391 -3.79 -21.20 -7.04
CA ALA A 391 -4.58 -22.39 -6.70
C ALA A 391 -6.08 -22.10 -6.62
N GLU A 392 -6.48 -21.00 -5.97
CA GLU A 392 -7.89 -20.62 -5.84
C GLU A 392 -8.48 -20.15 -7.18
N GLY A 393 -7.71 -19.40 -7.98
CA GLY A 393 -8.08 -19.02 -9.35
C GLY A 393 -8.27 -20.25 -10.25
N LEU A 394 -7.33 -21.20 -10.20
CA LEU A 394 -7.42 -22.47 -10.94
C LEU A 394 -8.63 -23.29 -10.49
N LYS A 395 -8.87 -23.39 -9.18
CA LYS A 395 -10.01 -24.13 -8.63
C LYS A 395 -11.35 -23.50 -9.05
N ALA A 396 -11.47 -22.17 -8.99
CA ALA A 396 -12.65 -21.45 -9.47
C ALA A 396 -12.89 -21.72 -10.97
N ALA A 397 -11.84 -21.66 -11.80
CA ALA A 397 -11.93 -21.98 -13.22
C ALA A 397 -12.40 -23.42 -13.49
N LEU A 398 -11.86 -24.40 -12.76
CA LEU A 398 -12.22 -25.82 -12.90
C LEU A 398 -13.66 -26.12 -12.45
N LEU A 399 -14.13 -25.44 -11.40
CA LEU A 399 -15.52 -25.58 -10.94
C LEU A 399 -16.49 -24.98 -11.95
N LEU A 400 -16.20 -23.78 -12.47
CA LEU A 400 -17.01 -23.15 -13.51
C LEU A 400 -17.02 -23.97 -14.81
N ALA A 401 -15.91 -24.62 -15.16
CA ALA A 401 -15.84 -25.48 -16.34
C ALA A 401 -16.73 -26.74 -16.26
N GLN A 402 -17.24 -27.11 -15.08
CA GLN A 402 -18.18 -28.21 -14.88
C GLN A 402 -19.66 -27.76 -14.99
N MET A 403 -19.90 -26.46 -15.06
CA MET A 403 -21.26 -25.89 -15.16
C MET A 403 -21.75 -25.85 -16.62
N PRO A 404 -23.08 -25.77 -16.86
CA PRO A 404 -23.63 -25.62 -18.21
C PRO A 404 -23.09 -24.37 -18.92
N LEU A 405 -22.77 -24.52 -20.21
CA LEU A 405 -22.21 -23.45 -21.04
C LEU A 405 -23.14 -22.24 -21.11
N GLU A 406 -24.44 -22.49 -21.18
CA GLU A 406 -25.49 -21.47 -21.25
C GLU A 406 -25.52 -20.61 -19.98
N LEU A 407 -25.11 -21.18 -18.85
CA LEU A 407 -25.11 -20.53 -17.55
C LEU A 407 -23.86 -19.65 -17.34
N VAL A 408 -22.67 -20.19 -17.60
CA VAL A 408 -21.39 -19.54 -17.21
C VAL A 408 -20.46 -19.20 -18.39
N GLY A 409 -20.86 -19.49 -19.63
CA GLY A 409 -20.07 -19.23 -20.83
C GLY A 409 -18.88 -20.18 -21.03
N ASP A 410 -18.07 -19.88 -22.04
CA ASP A 410 -16.96 -20.75 -22.47
C ASP A 410 -15.92 -20.96 -21.38
N LYS A 411 -15.48 -22.22 -21.23
CA LYS A 411 -14.40 -22.65 -20.34
C LYS A 411 -13.04 -22.10 -20.79
N ILE A 412 -12.12 -21.99 -19.82
CA ILE A 412 -10.70 -21.73 -20.10
C ILE A 412 -10.11 -22.87 -20.94
N GLU A 413 -9.36 -22.50 -21.99
CA GLU A 413 -8.62 -23.45 -22.82
C GLU A 413 -7.62 -24.27 -21.98
N ALA A 414 -7.51 -25.57 -22.26
CA ALA A 414 -6.70 -26.48 -21.45
C ALA A 414 -5.22 -26.05 -21.32
N GLY A 415 -4.63 -25.48 -22.38
CA GLY A 415 -3.25 -25.00 -22.36
C GLY A 415 -3.01 -23.95 -21.26
N HIS A 416 -3.98 -23.05 -21.05
CA HIS A 416 -3.91 -22.04 -19.99
C HIS A 416 -4.04 -22.64 -18.58
N LEU A 417 -4.79 -23.74 -18.42
CA LEU A 417 -4.84 -24.46 -17.15
C LEU A 417 -3.53 -25.19 -16.88
N TYR A 418 -2.86 -25.73 -17.91
CA TYR A 418 -1.54 -26.34 -17.77
C TYR A 418 -0.48 -25.32 -17.36
N ASP A 419 -0.52 -24.10 -17.88
CA ASP A 419 0.36 -23.02 -17.44
C ASP A 419 0.18 -22.73 -15.94
N ALA A 420 -1.06 -22.68 -15.43
CA ALA A 420 -1.34 -22.49 -14.00
C ALA A 420 -0.80 -23.64 -13.14
N VAL A 421 -1.01 -24.88 -13.56
CA VAL A 421 -0.47 -26.08 -12.89
C VAL A 421 1.05 -26.04 -12.88
N ASN A 422 1.68 -25.60 -13.97
CA ASN A 422 3.14 -25.47 -14.06
C ASN A 422 3.68 -24.46 -13.03
N VAL A 423 3.01 -23.32 -12.84
CA VAL A 423 3.36 -22.36 -11.76
C VAL A 423 3.31 -23.05 -10.39
N ILE A 424 2.20 -23.71 -10.06
CA ILE A 424 2.04 -24.37 -8.74
C ILE A 424 3.12 -25.43 -8.52
N LEU A 425 3.37 -26.30 -9.49
CA LEU A 425 4.38 -27.35 -9.39
C LEU A 425 5.80 -26.79 -9.28
N SER A 426 6.08 -25.67 -9.96
CA SER A 426 7.39 -25.03 -9.92
C SER A 426 7.74 -24.41 -8.57
N LEU A 427 6.74 -24.09 -7.74
CA LEU A 427 6.90 -23.50 -6.41
C LEU A 427 7.07 -24.55 -5.29
N GLN A 428 7.15 -25.84 -5.63
CA GLN A 428 7.36 -26.89 -4.64
C GLN A 428 8.72 -26.74 -3.94
N VAL A 429 8.67 -26.55 -2.63
CA VAL A 429 9.86 -26.61 -1.78
C VAL A 429 10.06 -28.05 -1.32
N CYS A 430 11.25 -28.60 -1.54
CA CYS A 430 11.65 -29.84 -0.88
C CYS A 430 11.72 -29.58 0.62
N ALA A 431 10.68 -29.96 1.36
CA ALA A 431 10.76 -30.09 2.79
C ALA A 431 11.79 -31.20 3.09
N ASN A 432 13.03 -30.81 3.35
CA ASN A 432 13.99 -31.71 3.98
C ASN A 432 13.44 -32.03 5.37
N THR A 433 12.69 -33.13 5.48
CA THR A 433 12.14 -33.68 6.73
C THR A 433 13.21 -34.29 7.65
N ASN A 434 14.48 -33.90 7.48
CA ASN A 434 15.63 -34.32 8.27
C ASN A 434 16.31 -33.13 8.97
N LYS A 435 15.57 -32.38 9.78
CA LYS A 435 16.15 -31.53 10.82
C LYS A 435 15.33 -31.62 12.11
#